data_AF-A0A9E0B6Y4-F1
#
_entry.id   AF-A0A9E0B6Y4-F1
#
_cell.length_a   1.000
_cell.length_b   1.000
_cell.length_c   1.000
_cell.angle_alpha   90.00
_cell.angle_beta   90.00
_cell.angle_gamma   90.00
#
_symmetry.space_group_name_H-M   'P 1'
#
loop_
_entity.id
_entity.type
_entity.pdbx_description
1 polymer ?
#
loop_
_entity_poly.entity_id
_entity_poly.type
_entity_poly.pdbx_seq_one_letter_code
_entity_poly.pdbx_strand_id
1 'polypeptide(L)'
;MKNEFELIQLFKQFISDSETGKRLKKDGSKIRKGTIDQYKVVLGETIRFQEKEGIRLRIFSLIRSNKRVLKSERLYWNRFYKKYSTHLYSSGCFDNYVGLHFKIIKTFFNYLNTEKLIFTGNFQKNFYVRKESVPIIVVSPEQLQFLINDIEFEKSLPVYLQYTKDTFVFGCTVGLRFSDLMSLTKTNVEGTSLSYYLNVRSGKTSVDTRIKLPEYAVAILKKYRGRKQLLPQVSNNRLNENIKELCLKAGWCQEVGKKREKHGIIKNLNKNGKAYRFCDLVSTHTMRRTAITTLLSLGMPETMVRKISGHAANSPEFYRYVNYAQQFIDAELDRIYQEILPSKNSPEIAKTTHSN
;
A
#
# COMPACT_ATOMS: atom_id res chain seq x y z
N MET A 1 4.94 -44.00 14.30
CA MET A 1 4.81 -42.52 14.27
C MET A 1 3.34 -42.17 14.10
N LYS A 2 2.83 -41.17 14.82
CA LYS A 2 1.47 -40.65 14.56
C LYS A 2 1.44 -40.12 13.12
N ASN A 3 0.52 -40.64 12.31
CA ASN A 3 0.33 -40.16 10.93
C ASN A 3 -0.53 -38.88 10.89
N GLU A 4 -1.11 -38.49 12.02
CA GLU A 4 -2.04 -37.38 12.13
C GLU A 4 -1.65 -36.44 13.27
N PHE A 5 -1.74 -35.14 12.98
CA PHE A 5 -1.37 -34.05 13.88
C PHE A 5 -2.48 -33.00 13.88
N GLU A 6 -2.67 -32.34 15.02
CA GLU A 6 -3.62 -31.23 15.12
C GLU A 6 -3.05 -29.98 14.43
N LEU A 7 -3.80 -29.40 13.51
CA LEU A 7 -3.35 -28.25 12.73
C LEU A 7 -3.04 -27.05 13.63
N ILE A 8 -3.89 -26.75 14.61
CA ILE A 8 -3.75 -25.58 15.49
C ILE A 8 -2.47 -25.67 16.33
N GLN A 9 -2.13 -26.85 16.85
CA GLN A 9 -0.91 -27.03 17.63
C GLN A 9 0.35 -26.77 16.78
N LEU A 10 0.38 -27.34 15.57
CA LEU A 10 1.48 -27.10 14.64
C LEU A 10 1.58 -25.63 14.20
N PHE A 11 0.44 -24.96 14.01
CA PHE A 11 0.41 -23.55 13.64
C PHE A 11 0.90 -22.66 14.81
N LYS A 12 0.54 -22.98 16.06
CA LYS A 12 1.12 -22.31 17.24
C LYS A 12 2.64 -22.49 17.30
N GLN A 13 3.15 -23.69 17.00
CA GLN A 13 4.59 -23.93 16.91
C GLN A 13 5.25 -23.12 15.79
N PHE A 14 4.61 -23.01 14.62
CA PHE A 14 5.08 -22.19 13.50
C PHE A 14 5.25 -20.71 13.88
N ILE A 15 4.33 -20.17 14.69
CA ILE A 15 4.42 -18.81 15.20
C ILE A 15 5.55 -18.70 16.23
N SER A 16 5.61 -19.61 17.21
CA SER A 16 6.64 -19.62 18.25
C SER A 16 8.06 -19.73 17.67
N ASP A 17 8.27 -20.62 16.69
CA ASP A 17 9.57 -20.75 16.01
C ASP A 17 9.94 -19.45 15.26
N SER A 18 8.94 -18.76 14.69
CA SER A 18 9.14 -17.47 14.03
C SER A 18 9.47 -16.34 15.02
N GLU A 19 8.89 -16.36 16.23
CA GLU A 19 9.13 -15.36 17.29
C GLU A 19 10.50 -15.52 17.94
N THR A 20 10.85 -16.76 18.28
CA THR A 20 12.12 -17.10 18.92
C THR A 20 13.32 -16.94 17.97
N GLY A 21 13.06 -16.90 16.66
CA GLY A 21 14.10 -16.85 15.63
C GLY A 21 14.70 -18.22 15.28
N LYS A 22 14.10 -19.31 15.78
CA LYS A 22 14.40 -20.67 15.27
C LYS A 22 14.08 -20.77 13.78
N ARG A 23 13.02 -20.08 13.35
CA ARG A 23 12.64 -19.92 11.95
C ARG A 23 13.07 -18.54 11.44
N LEU A 24 13.92 -18.57 10.41
CA LEU A 24 14.49 -17.37 9.79
C LEU A 24 13.92 -17.15 8.39
N LYS A 25 14.14 -15.96 7.85
CA LYS A 25 13.93 -15.72 6.41
C LYS A 25 15.00 -16.46 5.60
N LYS A 26 14.80 -16.53 4.28
CA LYS A 26 15.76 -17.13 3.35
C LYS A 26 17.15 -16.48 3.40
N ASP A 27 17.23 -15.21 3.74
CA ASP A 27 18.46 -14.44 3.89
C ASP A 27 19.10 -14.61 5.29
N GLY A 28 18.60 -15.51 6.13
CA GLY A 28 19.06 -15.72 7.51
C GLY A 28 18.59 -14.66 8.52
N SER A 29 17.90 -13.60 8.09
CA SER A 29 17.42 -12.57 9.01
C SER A 29 16.17 -13.01 9.77
N LYS A 30 15.97 -12.49 10.98
CA LYS A 30 14.74 -12.72 11.76
C LYS A 30 13.50 -12.24 11.02
N ILE A 31 12.40 -12.97 11.19
CA ILE A 31 11.09 -12.58 10.66
C ILE A 31 10.63 -11.33 11.39
N ARG A 32 10.13 -10.34 10.64
CA ARG A 32 9.70 -9.06 11.20
C ARG A 32 8.44 -9.27 12.06
N LYS A 33 8.34 -8.56 13.19
CA LYS A 33 7.17 -8.58 14.09
C LYS A 33 5.84 -8.44 13.34
N GLY A 34 5.72 -7.46 12.45
CA GLY A 34 4.48 -7.25 11.68
C GLY A 34 4.10 -8.42 10.76
N THR A 35 5.03 -9.26 10.35
CA THR A 35 4.73 -10.51 9.62
C THR A 35 4.22 -11.59 10.56
N ILE A 36 4.78 -11.69 11.77
CA ILE A 36 4.34 -12.63 12.80
C ILE A 36 2.94 -12.26 13.28
N ASP A 37 2.64 -10.97 13.43
CA ASP A 37 1.30 -10.48 13.80
C ASP A 37 0.25 -10.95 12.77
N GLN A 38 0.59 -10.97 11.48
CA GLN A 38 -0.28 -11.53 10.45
C GLN A 38 -0.49 -13.04 10.61
N TYR A 39 0.54 -13.80 11.02
CA TYR A 39 0.38 -15.23 11.31
C TYR A 39 -0.59 -15.46 12.47
N LYS A 40 -0.53 -14.63 13.52
CA LYS A 40 -1.46 -14.69 14.66
C LYS A 40 -2.90 -14.39 14.23
N VAL A 41 -3.11 -13.40 13.37
CA VAL A 41 -4.43 -13.09 12.80
C VAL A 41 -5.00 -14.30 12.05
N VAL A 42 -4.20 -14.93 11.19
CA VAL A 42 -4.65 -16.12 10.42
C VAL A 42 -4.93 -17.30 11.35
N LEU A 43 -4.11 -17.51 12.38
CA LEU A 43 -4.37 -18.54 13.39
C LEU A 43 -5.70 -18.30 14.10
N GLY A 44 -5.93 -17.09 14.61
CA GLY A 44 -7.17 -16.74 15.30
C GLY A 44 -8.41 -16.96 14.43
N GLU A 45 -8.33 -16.58 13.16
CA GLU A 45 -9.42 -16.83 12.21
C GLU A 45 -9.60 -18.31 11.87
N THR A 46 -8.51 -19.09 11.84
CA THR A 46 -8.58 -20.55 11.65
C THR A 46 -9.28 -21.22 12.84
N ILE A 47 -9.04 -20.74 14.07
CA ILE A 47 -9.73 -21.21 15.27
C ILE A 47 -11.23 -20.87 15.20
N ARG A 48 -11.58 -19.61 14.92
CA ARG A 48 -12.99 -19.20 14.75
C ARG A 48 -13.73 -20.00 13.68
N PHE A 49 -13.05 -20.33 12.58
CA PHE A 49 -13.61 -21.17 11.54
C PHE A 49 -13.90 -22.60 12.03
N GLN A 50 -12.97 -23.21 12.78
CA GLN A 50 -13.17 -24.55 13.36
C GLN A 50 -14.36 -24.58 14.31
N GLU A 51 -14.46 -23.58 15.19
CA GLU A 51 -15.56 -23.42 16.15
C GLU A 51 -16.90 -23.28 15.43
N LYS A 52 -16.98 -22.38 14.44
CA LYS A 52 -18.22 -22.14 13.67
C LYS A 52 -18.69 -23.37 12.89
N GLU A 53 -17.78 -24.12 12.29
CA GLU A 53 -18.12 -25.31 11.49
C GLU A 53 -18.25 -26.58 12.34
N GLY A 54 -17.88 -26.55 13.63
CA GLY A 54 -17.84 -27.73 14.48
C GLY A 54 -16.84 -28.79 13.98
N ILE A 55 -15.73 -28.36 13.37
CA ILE A 55 -14.72 -29.27 12.79
C ILE A 55 -13.37 -29.13 13.49
N ARG A 56 -12.61 -30.22 13.52
CA ARG A 56 -11.20 -30.20 13.91
C ARG A 56 -10.31 -30.43 12.70
N LEU A 57 -9.50 -29.43 12.35
CA LEU A 57 -8.58 -29.53 11.23
C LEU A 57 -7.34 -30.33 11.64
N ARG A 58 -6.99 -31.29 10.78
CA ARG A 58 -5.80 -32.12 10.91
C ARG A 58 -4.77 -31.90 9.81
N ILE A 59 -3.53 -32.20 10.12
CA ILE A 59 -2.43 -32.42 9.19
C ILE A 59 -2.13 -33.92 9.17
N PHE A 60 -2.10 -34.52 7.99
CA PHE A 60 -1.74 -35.92 7.83
C PHE A 60 -0.39 -36.06 7.12
N SER A 61 0.50 -36.88 7.68
CA SER A 61 1.79 -37.20 7.10
C SER A 61 1.61 -38.24 6.00
N LEU A 62 1.99 -37.89 4.78
CA LEU A 62 1.84 -38.69 3.57
C LEU A 62 3.03 -39.63 3.31
N ILE A 63 3.94 -39.76 4.28
CA ILE A 63 5.06 -40.69 4.17
C ILE A 63 4.51 -42.11 3.93
N ARG A 64 4.99 -42.77 2.86
CA ARG A 64 4.55 -44.12 2.44
C ARG A 64 3.04 -44.24 2.17
N SER A 65 2.35 -43.15 1.82
CA SER A 65 0.92 -43.17 1.51
C SER A 65 0.62 -43.69 0.10
N ASN A 66 -0.51 -44.39 -0.05
CA ASN A 66 -1.00 -44.90 -1.32
C ASN A 66 -1.90 -43.87 -2.06
N LYS A 67 -2.23 -44.18 -3.32
CA LYS A 67 -3.06 -43.31 -4.19
C LYS A 67 -4.45 -42.99 -3.61
N ARG A 68 -5.05 -43.92 -2.86
CA ARG A 68 -6.37 -43.72 -2.22
C ARG A 68 -6.29 -42.68 -1.11
N VAL A 69 -5.27 -42.75 -0.26
CA VAL A 69 -5.01 -41.75 0.79
C VAL A 69 -4.74 -40.38 0.17
N LEU A 70 -3.90 -40.30 -0.86
CA LEU A 70 -3.62 -39.05 -1.57
C LEU A 70 -4.89 -38.41 -2.17
N LYS A 71 -5.80 -39.21 -2.74
CA LYS A 71 -7.08 -38.73 -3.26
C LYS A 71 -7.99 -38.20 -2.14
N SER A 72 -8.04 -38.91 -1.00
CA SER A 72 -8.80 -38.48 0.18
C SER A 72 -8.28 -37.15 0.74
N GLU A 73 -6.97 -37.01 0.92
CA GLU A 73 -6.34 -35.77 1.41
C GLU A 73 -6.57 -34.61 0.46
N ARG A 74 -6.48 -34.84 -0.86
CA ARG A 74 -6.81 -33.81 -1.85
C ARG A 74 -8.24 -33.30 -1.69
N LEU A 75 -9.20 -34.20 -1.52
CA LEU A 75 -10.62 -33.85 -1.33
C LEU A 75 -10.86 -33.13 0.01
N TYR A 76 -10.14 -33.53 1.06
CA TYR A 76 -10.19 -32.87 2.36
C TYR A 76 -9.72 -31.41 2.26
N TRP A 77 -8.54 -31.14 1.69
CA TRP A 77 -8.01 -29.78 1.55
C TRP A 77 -8.79 -28.91 0.56
N ASN A 78 -9.37 -29.51 -0.50
CA ASN A 78 -10.27 -28.80 -1.40
C ASN A 78 -11.56 -28.36 -0.69
N ARG A 79 -12.12 -29.21 0.18
CA ARG A 79 -13.27 -28.86 1.01
C ARG A 79 -12.93 -27.76 2.01
N PHE A 80 -11.78 -27.85 2.68
CA PHE A 80 -11.26 -26.80 3.54
C PHE A 80 -11.16 -25.46 2.79
N TYR A 81 -10.51 -25.43 1.63
CA TYR A 81 -10.37 -24.21 0.83
C TYR A 81 -11.72 -23.55 0.52
N LYS A 82 -12.69 -24.33 0.03
CA LYS A 82 -14.03 -23.83 -0.29
C LYS A 82 -14.77 -23.30 0.94
N LYS A 83 -14.79 -24.06 2.03
CA LYS A 83 -15.49 -23.66 3.27
C LYS A 83 -14.81 -22.46 3.94
N TYR A 84 -13.48 -22.47 4.05
CA TYR A 84 -12.73 -21.40 4.69
C TYR A 84 -12.81 -20.09 3.90
N SER A 85 -12.70 -20.14 2.57
CA SER A 85 -12.93 -18.94 1.75
C SER A 85 -14.35 -18.39 1.91
N THR A 86 -15.36 -19.27 1.86
CA THR A 86 -16.77 -18.88 2.10
C THR A 86 -16.95 -18.24 3.46
N HIS A 87 -16.35 -18.81 4.51
CA HIS A 87 -16.34 -18.24 5.85
C HIS A 87 -15.81 -16.80 5.84
N LEU A 88 -14.61 -16.58 5.27
CA LEU A 88 -14.01 -15.24 5.22
C LEU A 88 -14.88 -14.24 4.46
N TYR A 89 -15.43 -14.62 3.29
CA TYR A 89 -16.30 -13.72 2.53
C TYR A 89 -17.63 -13.43 3.24
N SER A 90 -18.19 -14.42 3.95
CA SER A 90 -19.40 -14.26 4.77
C SER A 90 -19.19 -13.29 5.93
N SER A 91 -17.96 -13.23 6.46
CA SER A 91 -17.53 -12.24 7.48
C SER A 91 -17.25 -10.85 6.89
N GLY A 92 -17.58 -10.62 5.61
CA GLY A 92 -17.46 -9.32 4.97
C GLY A 92 -16.10 -9.03 4.33
N CYS A 93 -15.13 -9.97 4.39
CA CYS A 93 -13.78 -9.77 3.87
C CYS A 93 -13.72 -9.63 2.34
N PHE A 94 -12.62 -9.05 1.85
CA PHE A 94 -12.34 -8.82 0.42
C PHE A 94 -11.15 -9.67 -0.06
N ASP A 95 -11.00 -9.76 -1.37
CA ASP A 95 -10.08 -10.67 -2.07
C ASP A 95 -8.62 -10.58 -1.57
N ASN A 96 -8.08 -9.38 -1.31
CA ASN A 96 -6.71 -9.26 -0.76
C ASN A 96 -6.55 -9.89 0.62
N TYR A 97 -7.55 -9.75 1.49
CA TYR A 97 -7.51 -10.32 2.83
C TYR A 97 -7.61 -11.85 2.76
N VAL A 98 -8.53 -12.37 1.94
CA VAL A 98 -8.66 -13.80 1.69
C VAL A 98 -7.36 -14.37 1.07
N GLY A 99 -6.76 -13.65 0.12
CA GLY A 99 -5.49 -14.00 -0.48
C GLY A 99 -4.33 -14.03 0.51
N LEU A 100 -4.28 -13.09 1.46
CA LEU A 100 -3.30 -13.08 2.56
C LEU A 100 -3.39 -14.35 3.40
N HIS A 101 -4.60 -14.76 3.79
CA HIS A 101 -4.82 -15.97 4.58
C HIS A 101 -4.25 -17.20 3.88
N PHE A 102 -4.60 -17.40 2.61
CA PHE A 102 -4.08 -18.52 1.86
C PHE A 102 -2.57 -18.43 1.64
N LYS A 103 -2.00 -17.25 1.42
CA LYS A 103 -0.53 -17.09 1.34
C LYS A 103 0.17 -17.53 2.62
N ILE A 104 -0.39 -17.21 3.77
CA ILE A 104 0.17 -17.61 5.07
C ILE A 104 -0.01 -19.12 5.30
N ILE A 105 -1.20 -19.67 5.01
CA ILE A 105 -1.43 -21.11 5.08
C ILE A 105 -0.42 -21.84 4.17
N LYS A 106 -0.20 -21.36 2.94
CA LYS A 106 0.82 -21.93 2.05
C LYS A 106 2.22 -21.90 2.65
N THR A 107 2.56 -20.80 3.33
CA THR A 107 3.85 -20.65 4.03
C THR A 107 3.97 -21.61 5.21
N PHE A 108 2.89 -21.82 5.96
CA PHE A 108 2.81 -22.80 7.03
C PHE A 108 3.02 -24.23 6.51
N PHE A 109 2.36 -24.62 5.42
CA PHE A 109 2.59 -25.93 4.80
C PHE A 109 4.03 -26.10 4.32
N ASN A 110 4.67 -25.05 3.78
CA ASN A 110 6.08 -25.13 3.43
C ASN A 110 6.94 -25.40 4.66
N TYR A 111 6.71 -24.69 5.77
CA TYR A 111 7.38 -24.93 7.05
C TYR A 111 7.22 -26.38 7.53
N LEU A 112 6.02 -26.96 7.44
CA LEU A 112 5.79 -28.36 7.80
C LEU A 112 6.66 -29.31 7.00
N ASN A 113 6.73 -29.12 5.67
CA ASN A 113 7.50 -29.99 4.79
C ASN A 113 9.01 -29.80 4.96
N THR A 114 9.50 -28.57 5.10
CA THR A 114 10.94 -28.28 5.05
C THR A 114 11.61 -28.26 6.43
N GLU A 115 10.93 -27.74 7.44
CA GLU A 115 11.52 -27.53 8.78
C GLU A 115 11.09 -28.62 9.76
N LYS A 116 9.87 -29.17 9.62
CA LYS A 116 9.37 -30.25 10.48
C LYS A 116 9.39 -31.63 9.85
N LEU A 117 9.77 -31.73 8.57
CA LEU A 117 9.83 -32.98 7.82
C LEU A 117 8.50 -33.75 7.82
N ILE A 118 7.37 -33.04 7.98
CA ILE A 118 6.03 -33.59 7.88
C ILE A 118 5.59 -33.45 6.42
N PHE A 119 5.70 -34.54 5.66
CA PHE A 119 5.33 -34.55 4.25
C PHE A 119 3.81 -34.44 4.09
N THR A 120 3.32 -33.32 3.58
CA THR A 120 1.87 -33.04 3.43
C THR A 120 1.42 -33.01 1.97
N GLY A 121 2.33 -33.32 1.04
CA GLY A 121 2.09 -33.22 -0.39
C GLY A 121 2.00 -31.77 -0.87
N ASN A 122 1.35 -31.57 -2.02
CA ASN A 122 1.30 -30.27 -2.70
C ASN A 122 -0.11 -29.66 -2.80
N PHE A 123 -1.09 -30.16 -2.05
CA PHE A 123 -2.51 -29.76 -2.19
C PHE A 123 -2.74 -28.27 -1.94
N GLN A 124 -1.99 -27.68 -1.02
CA GLN A 124 -2.02 -26.25 -0.71
C GLN A 124 -1.70 -25.36 -1.93
N LYS A 125 -0.97 -25.86 -2.95
CA LYS A 125 -0.68 -25.09 -4.17
C LYS A 125 -1.95 -24.72 -4.94
N ASN A 126 -3.01 -25.54 -4.82
CA ASN A 126 -4.30 -25.32 -5.47
C ASN A 126 -5.16 -24.23 -4.79
N PHE A 127 -4.76 -23.73 -3.62
CA PHE A 127 -5.48 -22.62 -2.99
C PHE A 127 -5.28 -21.36 -3.83
N TYR A 128 -6.33 -20.94 -4.53
CA TYR A 128 -6.24 -19.75 -5.37
C TYR A 128 -6.14 -18.49 -4.52
N VAL A 129 -5.12 -17.67 -4.81
CA VAL A 129 -4.82 -16.42 -4.10
C VAL A 129 -5.23 -15.27 -5.00
N ARG A 130 -6.42 -14.73 -4.75
CA ARG A 130 -6.91 -13.53 -5.43
C ARG A 130 -6.06 -12.32 -5.03
N LYS A 131 -5.91 -11.39 -5.97
CA LYS A 131 -5.26 -10.09 -5.77
C LYS A 131 -6.20 -9.05 -6.34
N GLU A 132 -6.49 -8.01 -5.56
CA GLU A 132 -7.27 -6.86 -6.04
C GLU A 132 -6.34 -5.66 -6.26
N SER A 133 -6.68 -4.83 -7.24
CA SER A 133 -6.01 -3.55 -7.48
C SER A 133 -6.80 -2.42 -6.85
N VAL A 134 -6.27 -1.81 -5.78
CA VAL A 134 -6.93 -0.68 -5.10
C VAL A 134 -6.52 0.64 -5.76
N PRO A 135 -7.45 1.52 -6.18
CA PRO A 135 -7.12 2.78 -6.84
C PRO A 135 -6.02 3.61 -6.15
N ILE A 136 -5.22 4.30 -6.96
CA ILE A 136 -4.19 5.22 -6.48
C ILE A 136 -4.90 6.55 -6.17
N ILE A 137 -4.70 7.03 -4.94
CA ILE A 137 -5.21 8.32 -4.46
C ILE A 137 -3.98 9.18 -4.17
N VAL A 138 -3.89 10.32 -4.84
CA VAL A 138 -2.79 11.30 -4.77
C VAL A 138 -3.39 12.71 -4.73
N VAL A 139 -2.67 13.67 -4.14
CA VAL A 139 -3.02 15.08 -4.31
C VAL A 139 -2.49 15.57 -5.65
N SER A 140 -3.21 16.46 -6.32
CA SER A 140 -2.74 17.06 -7.58
C SER A 140 -1.60 18.06 -7.32
N PRO A 141 -0.83 18.46 -8.35
CA PRO A 141 0.18 19.52 -8.22
C PRO A 141 -0.40 20.82 -7.66
N GLU A 142 -1.60 21.22 -8.09
CA GLU A 142 -2.28 22.44 -7.66
C GLU A 142 -2.69 22.34 -6.18
N GLN A 143 -3.21 21.19 -5.77
CA GLN A 143 -3.54 20.92 -4.36
C GLN A 143 -2.30 20.96 -3.46
N LEU A 144 -1.17 20.42 -3.94
CA LEU A 144 0.08 20.48 -3.20
C LEU A 144 0.61 21.91 -3.13
N GLN A 145 0.54 22.66 -4.23
CA GLN A 145 0.93 24.07 -4.29
C GLN A 145 0.08 24.93 -3.36
N PHE A 146 -1.22 24.68 -3.28
CA PHE A 146 -2.13 25.32 -2.33
C PHE A 146 -1.66 25.11 -0.88
N LEU A 147 -1.34 23.88 -0.48
CA LEU A 147 -0.85 23.62 0.89
C LEU A 147 0.50 24.27 1.20
N ILE A 148 1.34 24.47 0.19
CA ILE A 148 2.65 25.12 0.34
C ILE A 148 2.49 26.63 0.49
N ASN A 149 1.66 27.27 -0.33
CA ASN A 149 1.68 28.71 -0.53
C ASN A 149 0.53 29.48 0.13
N ASP A 150 -0.59 28.83 0.45
CA ASP A 150 -1.77 29.53 0.97
C ASP A 150 -1.63 29.86 2.47
N ILE A 151 -1.28 31.12 2.74
CA ILE A 151 -1.03 31.66 4.08
C ILE A 151 -2.32 31.78 4.88
N GLU A 152 -3.42 32.21 4.26
CA GLU A 152 -4.70 32.42 4.94
C GLU A 152 -5.31 31.07 5.35
N PHE A 153 -5.19 30.06 4.49
CA PHE A 153 -5.51 28.69 4.85
C PHE A 153 -4.66 28.21 6.02
N GLU A 154 -3.33 28.41 6.02
CA GLU A 154 -2.48 28.03 7.16
C GLU A 154 -2.90 28.71 8.47
N LYS A 155 -3.21 30.01 8.45
CA LYS A 155 -3.69 30.76 9.63
C LYS A 155 -5.04 30.24 10.14
N SER A 156 -5.91 29.77 9.25
CA SER A 156 -7.21 29.19 9.62
C SER A 156 -7.11 27.84 10.32
N LEU A 157 -5.95 27.16 10.23
CA LEU A 157 -5.76 25.82 10.78
C LEU A 157 -5.39 25.88 12.27
N PRO A 158 -6.01 25.03 13.12
CA PRO A 158 -5.50 24.81 14.47
C PRO A 158 -4.09 24.21 14.43
N VAL A 159 -3.32 24.45 15.49
CA VAL A 159 -1.88 24.09 15.56
C VAL A 159 -1.59 22.63 15.17
N TYR A 160 -2.42 21.67 15.60
CA TYR A 160 -2.22 20.25 15.27
C TYR A 160 -2.41 19.95 13.77
N LEU A 161 -3.26 20.72 13.07
CA LEU A 161 -3.42 20.60 11.62
C LEU A 161 -2.32 21.34 10.86
N GLN A 162 -1.75 22.42 11.40
CA GLN A 162 -0.53 23.01 10.84
C GLN A 162 0.64 22.01 10.88
N TYR A 163 0.81 21.31 12.01
CA TYR A 163 1.80 20.22 12.13
C TYR A 163 1.54 19.09 11.12
N THR A 164 0.27 18.77 10.92
CA THR A 164 -0.16 17.76 9.95
C THR A 164 0.12 18.22 8.52
N LYS A 165 -0.18 19.48 8.19
CA LYS A 165 0.09 20.09 6.88
C LYS A 165 1.58 20.02 6.56
N ASP A 166 2.42 20.48 7.49
CA ASP A 166 3.87 20.49 7.29
C ASP A 166 4.43 19.07 7.11
N THR A 167 3.97 18.12 7.93
CA THR A 167 4.34 16.71 7.78
C THR A 167 3.87 16.14 6.45
N PHE A 168 2.66 16.49 6.02
CA PHE A 168 2.05 16.01 4.77
C PHE A 168 2.78 16.55 3.55
N VAL A 169 3.00 17.86 3.48
CA VAL A 169 3.77 18.54 2.42
C VAL A 169 5.19 17.98 2.34
N PHE A 170 5.88 17.88 3.48
CA PHE A 170 7.23 17.33 3.50
C PHE A 170 7.24 15.87 3.01
N GLY A 171 6.28 15.03 3.43
CA GLY A 171 6.15 13.66 2.95
C GLY A 171 5.83 13.53 1.46
N CYS A 172 4.98 14.42 0.91
CA CYS A 172 4.72 14.54 -0.53
C CYS A 172 5.96 14.94 -1.33
N THR A 173 6.94 15.56 -0.68
CA THR A 173 8.19 16.00 -1.30
C THR A 173 9.22 14.87 -1.34
N VAL A 174 9.43 14.18 -0.21
CA VAL A 174 10.53 13.21 -0.06
C VAL A 174 10.13 11.76 -0.36
N GLY A 175 8.83 11.45 -0.44
CA GLY A 175 8.35 10.13 -0.87
C GLY A 175 8.69 8.95 0.07
N LEU A 176 9.04 9.23 1.33
CA LEU A 176 9.40 8.21 2.32
C LEU A 176 8.17 7.46 2.86
N ARG A 177 8.39 6.27 3.43
CA ARG A 177 7.32 5.59 4.20
C ARG A 177 7.13 6.33 5.53
N PHE A 178 5.91 6.28 6.07
CA PHE A 178 5.59 6.93 7.35
C PHE A 178 6.60 6.63 8.46
N SER A 179 6.97 5.35 8.66
CA SER A 179 7.94 5.00 9.70
C SER A 179 9.33 5.61 9.46
N ASP A 180 9.80 5.63 8.22
CA ASP A 180 11.09 6.20 7.85
C ASP A 180 11.04 7.73 8.05
N LEU A 181 9.96 8.38 7.62
CA LEU A 181 9.68 9.81 7.76
C LEU A 181 9.69 10.27 9.22
N MET A 182 8.98 9.56 10.10
CA MET A 182 8.88 9.92 11.51
C MET A 182 10.17 9.62 12.29
N SER A 183 11.05 8.76 11.76
CA SER A 183 12.33 8.42 12.37
C SER A 183 13.46 9.40 12.04
N LEU A 184 13.24 10.36 11.14
CA LEU A 184 14.26 11.31 10.71
C LEU A 184 14.73 12.19 11.87
N THR A 185 16.04 12.35 11.97
CA THR A 185 16.73 13.18 12.95
C THR A 185 17.66 14.19 12.26
N LYS A 186 18.27 15.08 13.05
CA LYS A 186 19.20 16.09 12.55
C LYS A 186 20.37 15.50 11.76
N THR A 187 20.83 14.29 12.11
CA THR A 187 21.95 13.62 11.42
C THR A 187 21.59 13.16 10.02
N ASN A 188 20.31 13.14 9.66
CA ASN A 188 19.85 12.81 8.32
C ASN A 188 19.90 14.01 7.37
N VAL A 189 20.14 15.23 7.86
CA VAL A 189 20.18 16.43 7.03
C VAL A 189 21.63 16.84 6.82
N GLU A 190 22.03 16.95 5.57
CA GLU A 190 23.34 17.44 5.14
C GLU A 190 23.19 18.71 4.33
N GLY A 191 24.11 19.66 4.47
CA GLY A 191 24.11 20.84 3.61
C GLY A 191 24.66 22.09 4.26
N THR A 192 24.91 23.07 3.39
CA THR A 192 25.28 24.45 3.75
C THR A 192 24.13 25.38 3.40
N SER A 193 24.30 26.68 3.62
CA SER A 193 23.33 27.73 3.28
C SER A 193 22.81 27.68 1.83
N LEU A 194 23.55 27.06 0.89
CA LEU A 194 23.21 27.00 -0.54
C LEU A 194 22.38 25.78 -0.96
N SER A 195 22.44 24.66 -0.23
CA SER A 195 21.73 23.43 -0.59
C SER A 195 21.65 22.46 0.57
N TYR A 196 20.43 21.97 0.84
CA TYR A 196 20.16 20.94 1.83
C TYR A 196 19.79 19.62 1.15
N TYR A 197 20.25 18.52 1.74
CA TYR A 197 20.00 17.16 1.32
C TYR A 197 19.50 16.33 2.50
N LEU A 198 18.63 15.38 2.22
CA LEU A 198 18.15 14.39 3.17
C LEU A 198 18.75 13.03 2.81
N ASN A 199 19.53 12.48 3.74
CA ASN A 199 20.12 11.15 3.65
C ASN A 199 19.37 10.16 4.53
N VAL A 200 18.77 9.16 3.89
CA VAL A 200 17.89 8.19 4.54
C VAL A 200 18.30 6.79 4.15
N ARG A 201 18.48 5.93 5.16
CA ARG A 201 18.55 4.48 4.99
C ARG A 201 17.18 3.88 5.29
N SER A 202 16.52 3.34 4.27
CA SER A 202 15.19 2.74 4.40
C SER A 202 15.20 1.55 5.37
N GLY A 203 14.40 1.58 6.44
CA GLY A 203 14.34 0.47 7.40
C GLY A 203 13.72 -0.82 6.82
N LYS A 204 13.01 -0.72 5.68
CA LYS A 204 12.40 -1.87 5.02
C LYS A 204 13.31 -2.53 3.99
N THR A 205 14.01 -1.74 3.20
CA THR A 205 14.78 -2.22 2.05
C THR A 205 16.29 -2.08 2.23
N SER A 206 16.75 -1.41 3.29
CA SER A 206 18.16 -1.11 3.58
C SER A 206 18.87 -0.31 2.47
N VAL A 207 18.09 0.36 1.61
CA VAL A 207 18.58 1.20 0.51
C VAL A 207 18.86 2.60 1.05
N ASP A 208 20.04 3.13 0.74
CA ASP A 208 20.42 4.50 1.03
C ASP A 208 19.92 5.44 -0.08
N THR A 209 19.30 6.54 0.32
CA THR A 209 18.71 7.53 -0.58
C THR A 209 19.14 8.92 -0.15
N ARG A 210 19.64 9.71 -1.10
CA ARG A 210 20.02 11.12 -0.93
C ARG A 210 19.08 11.99 -1.77
N ILE A 211 18.30 12.84 -1.11
CA ILE A 211 17.25 13.66 -1.73
C ILE A 211 17.60 15.13 -1.54
N LYS A 212 17.72 15.91 -2.63
CA LYS A 212 17.87 17.37 -2.52
C LYS A 212 16.55 17.99 -2.05
N LEU A 213 16.60 18.83 -1.02
CA LEU A 213 15.42 19.46 -0.44
C LEU A 213 15.15 20.82 -1.10
N PRO A 214 13.90 21.09 -1.55
CA PRO A 214 13.50 22.42 -1.98
C PRO A 214 13.36 23.38 -0.79
N GLU A 215 13.35 24.67 -1.07
CA GLU A 215 13.35 25.72 -0.04
C GLU A 215 12.17 25.61 0.94
N TYR A 216 10.96 25.32 0.44
CA TYR A 216 9.78 25.16 1.31
C TYR A 216 9.93 23.96 2.27
N ALA A 217 10.56 22.87 1.83
CA ALA A 217 10.82 21.72 2.69
C ALA A 217 11.88 22.06 3.75
N VAL A 218 12.89 22.86 3.39
CA VAL A 218 13.88 23.38 4.34
C VAL A 218 13.23 24.33 5.35
N ALA A 219 12.31 25.19 4.92
CA ALA A 219 11.57 26.09 5.80
C ALA A 219 10.76 25.30 6.86
N ILE A 220 10.10 24.21 6.45
CA ILE A 220 9.42 23.28 7.37
C ILE A 220 10.41 22.71 8.40
N LEU A 221 11.60 22.24 7.97
CA LEU A 221 12.60 21.73 8.90
C LEU A 221 13.10 22.79 9.89
N LYS A 222 13.27 24.03 9.42
CA LYS A 222 13.67 25.18 10.26
C LYS A 222 12.60 25.52 11.30
N LYS A 223 11.31 25.44 10.95
CA LYS A 223 10.16 25.66 11.86
C LYS A 223 10.19 24.75 13.09
N TYR A 224 10.72 23.53 12.94
CA TYR A 224 10.81 22.53 14.01
C TYR A 224 12.22 22.34 14.57
N ARG A 225 13.13 23.30 14.32
CA ARG A 225 14.51 23.25 14.82
C ARG A 225 14.52 23.14 16.35
N GLY A 226 15.48 22.39 16.88
CA GLY A 226 15.63 22.15 18.31
C GLY A 226 15.04 20.82 18.79
N ARG A 227 14.05 20.26 18.08
CA ARG A 227 13.48 18.93 18.40
C ARG A 227 14.46 17.79 18.07
N LYS A 228 14.27 16.63 18.72
CA LYS A 228 15.07 15.42 18.46
C LYS A 228 14.80 14.87 17.04
N GLN A 229 13.53 14.74 16.69
CA GLN A 229 13.09 14.39 15.34
C GLN A 229 12.84 15.63 14.50
N LEU A 230 13.00 15.50 13.19
CA LEU A 230 12.84 16.59 12.23
C LEU A 230 11.39 17.11 12.10
N LEU A 231 10.41 16.24 12.39
CA LEU A 231 8.99 16.53 12.24
C LEU A 231 8.23 16.22 13.55
N PRO A 232 7.07 16.89 13.79
CA PRO A 232 6.23 16.63 14.96
C PRO A 232 5.81 15.16 15.07
N GLN A 233 6.07 14.53 16.21
CA GLN A 233 5.73 13.12 16.43
C GLN A 233 4.23 12.93 16.59
N VAL A 234 3.69 11.97 15.86
CA VAL A 234 2.27 11.63 15.83
C VAL A 234 2.10 10.16 15.45
N SER A 235 1.09 9.48 15.97
CA SER A 235 0.81 8.10 15.59
C SER A 235 0.29 8.02 14.15
N ASN A 236 0.52 6.90 13.46
CA ASN A 236 0.03 6.73 12.08
C ASN A 236 -1.49 6.92 11.99
N ASN A 237 -2.24 6.37 12.97
CA ASN A 237 -3.70 6.48 12.99
C ASN A 237 -4.13 7.93 13.16
N ARG A 238 -3.54 8.66 14.11
CA ARG A 238 -3.87 10.07 14.35
C ARG A 238 -3.48 10.95 13.16
N LEU A 239 -2.33 10.71 12.55
CA LEU A 239 -1.93 11.44 11.35
C LEU A 239 -2.89 11.17 10.18
N ASN A 240 -3.36 9.93 10.01
CA ASN A 240 -4.37 9.62 9.00
C ASN A 240 -5.69 10.37 9.25
N GLU A 241 -6.16 10.43 10.49
CA GLU A 241 -7.36 11.21 10.86
C GLU A 241 -7.16 12.69 10.54
N ASN A 242 -6.05 13.26 10.99
CA ASN A 242 -5.74 14.67 10.76
C ASN A 242 -5.58 15.01 9.27
N ILE A 243 -4.99 14.12 8.44
CA ILE A 243 -4.86 14.34 6.99
C ILE A 243 -6.25 14.42 6.34
N LYS A 244 -7.19 13.56 6.77
CA LYS A 244 -8.57 13.60 6.27
C LYS A 244 -9.26 14.90 6.67
N GLU A 245 -9.07 15.34 7.91
CA GLU A 245 -9.60 16.61 8.40
C GLU A 245 -8.99 17.81 7.67
N LEU A 246 -7.67 17.80 7.42
CA LEU A 246 -6.96 18.81 6.65
C LEU A 246 -7.54 18.94 5.24
N CYS A 247 -7.73 17.82 4.54
CA CYS A 247 -8.31 17.80 3.19
C CYS A 247 -9.79 18.22 3.19
N LEU A 248 -10.53 17.91 4.26
CA LEU A 248 -11.92 18.36 4.44
C LEU A 248 -11.98 19.88 4.59
N LYS A 249 -11.10 20.49 5.40
CA LYS A 249 -11.01 21.95 5.56
C LYS A 249 -10.57 22.66 4.28
N ALA A 250 -9.74 22.02 3.46
CA ALA A 250 -9.38 22.51 2.13
C ALA A 250 -10.51 22.37 1.09
N GLY A 251 -11.68 21.83 1.46
CA GLY A 251 -12.82 21.67 0.56
C GLY A 251 -12.69 20.51 -0.42
N TRP A 252 -11.72 19.61 -0.27
CA TRP A 252 -11.44 18.50 -1.20
C TRP A 252 -12.39 17.31 -0.97
N CYS A 253 -13.66 17.56 -1.22
CA CYS A 253 -14.79 16.67 -0.95
C CYS A 253 -15.40 16.05 -2.20
N GLN A 254 -14.73 16.13 -3.35
CA GLN A 254 -15.20 15.51 -4.59
C GLN A 254 -15.37 14.00 -4.42
N GLU A 255 -16.43 13.45 -5.00
CA GLU A 255 -16.71 12.02 -4.95
C GLU A 255 -15.74 11.26 -5.86
N VAL A 256 -15.06 10.28 -5.30
CA VAL A 256 -14.10 9.41 -6.02
C VAL A 256 -14.58 7.96 -6.01
N GLY A 257 -15.40 7.60 -5.02
CA GLY A 257 -15.83 6.23 -4.79
C GLY A 257 -14.71 5.34 -4.25
N LYS A 258 -15.08 4.15 -3.75
CA LYS A 258 -14.12 3.17 -3.25
C LYS A 258 -14.48 1.80 -3.79
N LYS A 259 -13.58 1.20 -4.56
CA LYS A 259 -13.79 -0.11 -5.17
C LYS A 259 -12.97 -1.18 -4.44
N ARG A 260 -13.57 -2.35 -4.23
CA ARG A 260 -12.92 -3.55 -3.70
C ARG A 260 -13.47 -4.78 -4.42
N GLU A 261 -12.74 -5.89 -4.41
CA GLU A 261 -13.19 -7.10 -5.10
C GLU A 261 -13.65 -8.17 -4.09
N LYS A 262 -14.76 -8.83 -4.41
CA LYS A 262 -15.21 -10.07 -3.75
C LYS A 262 -15.46 -11.13 -4.80
N HIS A 263 -14.72 -12.23 -4.72
CA HIS A 263 -14.75 -13.30 -5.72
C HIS A 263 -14.37 -12.83 -7.14
N GLY A 264 -13.51 -11.81 -7.26
CA GLY A 264 -13.18 -11.16 -8.54
C GLY A 264 -14.27 -10.25 -9.10
N ILE A 265 -15.37 -10.04 -8.37
CA ILE A 265 -16.43 -9.10 -8.75
C ILE A 265 -16.17 -7.79 -8.03
N ILE A 266 -16.13 -6.70 -8.78
CA ILE A 266 -15.96 -5.35 -8.25
C ILE A 266 -17.20 -4.95 -7.45
N LYS A 267 -16.98 -4.47 -6.22
CA LYS A 267 -17.97 -3.91 -5.32
C LYS A 267 -17.61 -2.46 -5.01
N ASN A 268 -18.55 -1.56 -5.30
CA ASN A 268 -18.49 -0.18 -4.85
C ASN A 268 -18.88 -0.12 -3.38
N LEU A 269 -18.05 0.52 -2.57
CA LEU A 269 -18.31 0.75 -1.15
C LEU A 269 -18.80 2.17 -0.95
N ASN A 270 -19.77 2.30 -0.05
CA ASN A 270 -20.33 3.56 0.40
C ASN A 270 -20.08 3.72 1.90
N LYS A 271 -20.01 4.97 2.36
CA LYS A 271 -19.92 5.35 3.77
C LYS A 271 -21.24 6.02 4.16
N ASN A 272 -22.01 5.38 5.04
CA ASN A 272 -23.32 5.86 5.48
C ASN A 272 -24.26 6.20 4.30
N GLY A 273 -24.31 5.33 3.29
CA GLY A 273 -25.13 5.52 2.09
C GLY A 273 -24.55 6.49 1.03
N LYS A 274 -23.49 7.25 1.36
CA LYS A 274 -22.84 8.19 0.42
C LYS A 274 -21.56 7.63 -0.18
N ALA A 275 -21.22 8.08 -1.38
CA ALA A 275 -19.95 7.70 -2.00
C ALA A 275 -18.75 8.21 -1.17
N TYR A 276 -17.62 7.51 -1.26
CA TYR A 276 -16.39 8.00 -0.65
C TYR A 276 -15.88 9.24 -1.38
N ARG A 277 -15.58 10.28 -0.60
CA ARG A 277 -14.96 11.50 -1.09
C ARG A 277 -13.43 11.37 -1.09
N PHE A 278 -12.75 12.25 -1.81
CA PHE A 278 -11.29 12.34 -1.79
C PHE A 278 -10.72 12.42 -0.36
N CYS A 279 -11.24 13.36 0.45
CA CYS A 279 -10.84 13.54 1.84
C CYS A 279 -11.10 12.31 2.74
N ASP A 280 -11.97 11.37 2.36
CA ASP A 280 -12.20 10.13 3.13
C ASP A 280 -11.13 9.05 2.83
N LEU A 281 -10.42 9.17 1.71
CA LEU A 281 -9.52 8.15 1.13
C LEU A 281 -8.03 8.50 1.26
N VAL A 282 -7.69 9.75 1.54
CA VAL A 282 -6.33 10.19 1.83
C VAL A 282 -5.77 9.53 3.08
N SER A 283 -4.45 9.31 3.09
CA SER A 283 -3.72 8.67 4.18
C SER A 283 -2.24 9.08 4.17
N THR A 284 -1.47 8.63 5.16
CA THR A 284 -0.01 8.80 5.16
C THR A 284 0.66 8.18 3.94
N HIS A 285 0.05 7.14 3.34
CA HIS A 285 0.58 6.57 2.10
C HIS A 285 0.32 7.48 0.89
N THR A 286 -0.70 8.35 0.93
CA THR A 286 -0.97 9.34 -0.13
C THR A 286 0.25 10.24 -0.36
N MET A 287 0.97 10.61 0.70
CA MET A 287 2.21 11.40 0.61
C MET A 287 3.21 10.76 -0.37
N ARG A 288 3.54 9.50 -0.10
CA ARG A 288 4.50 8.75 -0.90
C ARG A 288 4.02 8.50 -2.33
N ARG A 289 2.72 8.24 -2.52
CA ARG A 289 2.14 8.03 -3.86
C ARG A 289 2.25 9.30 -4.67
N THR A 290 1.87 10.43 -4.07
CA THR A 290 1.96 11.77 -4.67
C THR A 290 3.39 12.04 -5.11
N ALA A 291 4.37 11.89 -4.21
CA ALA A 291 5.78 12.10 -4.54
C ALA A 291 6.22 11.30 -5.78
N ILE A 292 5.89 10.00 -5.83
CA ILE A 292 6.26 9.12 -6.94
C ILE A 292 5.55 9.54 -8.24
N THR A 293 4.24 9.75 -8.20
CA THR A 293 3.45 10.10 -9.39
C THR A 293 3.84 11.46 -9.93
N THR A 294 4.10 12.45 -9.06
CA THR A 294 4.55 13.79 -9.46
C THR A 294 5.92 13.72 -10.12
N LEU A 295 6.90 13.01 -9.54
CA LEU A 295 8.22 12.88 -10.15
C LEU A 295 8.16 12.20 -11.54
N LEU A 296 7.36 11.14 -11.67
CA LEU A 296 7.17 10.45 -12.95
C LEU A 296 6.48 11.34 -13.99
N SER A 297 5.41 12.05 -13.58
CA SER A 297 4.65 12.92 -14.49
C SER A 297 5.47 14.12 -14.97
N LEU A 298 6.44 14.58 -14.16
CA LEU A 298 7.41 15.61 -14.53
C LEU A 298 8.62 15.05 -15.33
N GLY A 299 8.54 13.80 -15.81
CA GLY A 299 9.52 13.21 -16.71
C GLY A 299 10.76 12.64 -16.04
N MET A 300 10.80 12.50 -14.70
CA MET A 300 11.94 11.87 -14.05
C MET A 300 12.02 10.37 -14.40
N PRO A 301 13.17 9.87 -14.88
CA PRO A 301 13.37 8.45 -15.19
C PRO A 301 12.95 7.50 -14.05
N GLU A 302 12.23 6.44 -14.42
CA GLU A 302 11.72 5.43 -13.48
C GLU A 302 12.81 4.82 -12.59
N THR A 303 14.02 4.65 -13.12
CA THR A 303 15.17 4.13 -12.36
C THR A 303 15.54 5.04 -11.20
N MET A 304 15.48 6.37 -11.39
CA MET A 304 15.73 7.35 -10.34
C MET A 304 14.57 7.42 -9.35
N VAL A 305 13.33 7.46 -9.84
CA VAL A 305 12.15 7.48 -8.95
C VAL A 305 12.08 6.20 -8.11
N ARG A 306 12.45 5.04 -8.66
CA ARG A 306 12.56 3.78 -7.90
C ARG A 306 13.60 3.86 -6.79
N LYS A 307 14.78 4.44 -7.07
CA LYS A 307 15.83 4.66 -6.07
C LYS A 307 15.33 5.59 -4.96
N ILE A 308 14.76 6.74 -5.31
CA ILE A 308 14.21 7.73 -4.36
C ILE A 308 13.13 7.11 -3.48
N SER A 309 12.19 6.40 -4.11
CA SER A 309 11.13 5.76 -3.36
C SER A 309 11.62 4.49 -2.65
N GLY A 310 12.73 3.84 -3.02
CA GLY A 310 13.15 2.58 -2.41
C GLY A 310 12.19 1.43 -2.74
N HIS A 311 11.79 1.32 -4.01
CA HIS A 311 11.13 0.14 -4.57
C HIS A 311 12.17 -0.84 -5.14
N ALA A 312 11.87 -2.14 -5.07
CA ALA A 312 12.70 -3.15 -5.73
C ALA A 312 12.57 -3.01 -7.26
N ALA A 313 13.63 -3.37 -8.00
CA ALA A 313 13.70 -3.21 -9.45
C ALA A 313 12.47 -3.77 -10.18
N ASN A 314 11.98 -4.94 -9.78
CA ASN A 314 10.86 -5.64 -10.41
C ASN A 314 9.55 -5.57 -9.60
N SER A 315 9.33 -4.49 -8.83
CA SER A 315 8.11 -4.34 -8.01
C SER A 315 6.87 -4.09 -8.90
N PRO A 316 5.89 -5.01 -8.94
CA PRO A 316 4.63 -4.78 -9.67
C PRO A 316 3.88 -3.57 -9.12
N GLU A 317 4.05 -3.27 -7.82
CA GLU A 317 3.44 -2.11 -7.18
C GLU A 317 3.99 -0.79 -7.69
N PHE A 318 5.26 -0.74 -8.13
CA PHE A 318 5.84 0.47 -8.70
C PHE A 318 5.28 0.78 -10.10
N TYR A 319 5.14 -0.23 -10.96
CA TYR A 319 4.58 -0.06 -12.31
C TYR A 319 3.16 0.49 -12.30
N ARG A 320 2.41 0.32 -11.21
CA ARG A 320 1.10 0.95 -11.04
C ARG A 320 1.20 2.48 -11.04
N TYR A 321 2.26 3.05 -10.49
CA TYR A 321 2.50 4.51 -10.53
C TYR A 321 2.95 4.98 -11.90
N VAL A 322 3.72 4.17 -12.62
CA VAL A 322 4.11 4.44 -14.02
C VAL A 322 2.87 4.55 -14.89
N ASN A 323 1.99 3.53 -14.85
CA ASN A 323 0.75 3.55 -15.62
C ASN A 323 -0.17 4.72 -15.22
N TYR A 324 -0.20 5.08 -13.93
CA TYR A 324 -0.97 6.22 -13.46
C TYR A 324 -0.41 7.54 -13.99
N ALA A 325 0.91 7.72 -13.96
CA ALA A 325 1.57 8.91 -14.51
C ALA A 325 1.39 9.01 -16.03
N GLN A 326 1.43 7.88 -16.74
CA GLN A 326 1.16 7.84 -18.17
C GLN A 326 -0.24 8.37 -18.51
N GLN A 327 -1.27 7.97 -17.75
CA GLN A 327 -2.64 8.50 -17.93
C GLN A 327 -2.73 10.02 -17.76
N PHE A 328 -1.93 10.59 -16.85
CA PHE A 328 -1.84 12.03 -16.68
C PHE A 328 -1.14 12.70 -17.86
N ILE A 329 -0.04 12.11 -18.34
CA ILE A 329 0.69 12.59 -19.53
C ILE A 329 -0.22 12.54 -20.76
N ASP A 330 -0.95 11.44 -20.97
CA ASP A 330 -1.87 11.27 -22.10
C ASP A 330 -2.95 12.37 -22.11
N ALA A 331 -3.55 12.67 -20.94
CA ALA A 331 -4.55 13.72 -20.82
C ALA A 331 -3.99 15.13 -21.11
N GLU A 332 -2.73 15.40 -20.71
CA GLU A 332 -2.08 16.68 -21.01
C GLU A 332 -1.69 16.79 -22.48
N LEU A 333 -1.25 15.70 -23.11
CA LEU A 333 -1.00 15.64 -24.55
C LEU A 333 -2.29 15.89 -25.34
N ASP A 334 -3.41 15.29 -24.94
CA ASP A 334 -4.71 15.55 -25.56
C ASP A 334 -5.07 17.04 -25.50
N ARG A 335 -4.85 17.70 -24.35
CA ARG A 335 -5.07 19.16 -24.19
C ARG A 335 -4.20 19.98 -25.14
N ILE A 336 -2.90 19.68 -25.19
CA ILE A 336 -1.95 20.36 -26.07
C ILE A 336 -2.32 20.15 -27.55
N TYR A 337 -2.71 18.93 -27.94
CA TYR A 337 -3.11 18.63 -29.31
C TYR A 337 -4.39 19.37 -29.71
N GLN A 338 -5.34 19.57 -28.80
CA GLN A 338 -6.51 20.42 -29.07
C GLN A 338 -6.14 21.90 -29.27
N GLU A 339 -5.14 22.42 -28.56
CA GLU A 339 -4.65 23.79 -28.77
C GLU A 339 -3.89 23.97 -30.09
N ILE A 340 -3.23 22.92 -30.58
CA ILE A 340 -2.49 22.93 -31.86
C ILE A 340 -3.46 22.84 -33.06
N LEU A 341 -4.65 22.25 -32.89
CA LEU A 341 -5.64 22.19 -33.96
C LEU A 341 -6.11 23.60 -34.33
N PRO A 342 -6.03 24.02 -35.60
CA PRO A 342 -6.46 25.35 -36.00
C PRO A 342 -7.95 25.53 -35.68
N SER A 343 -8.30 26.68 -35.09
CA SER A 343 -9.69 27.03 -34.82
C SER A 343 -10.51 26.86 -36.08
N LYS A 344 -11.50 25.95 -36.08
CA LYS A 344 -12.56 25.91 -37.09
C LYS A 344 -13.38 27.19 -36.95
N ASN A 345 -12.88 28.29 -37.50
CA ASN A 345 -13.56 29.56 -37.74
C ASN A 345 -12.63 30.44 -38.59
N SER A 346 -12.45 30.07 -39.86
CA SER A 346 -12.12 31.04 -40.89
C SER A 346 -13.45 31.52 -41.48
N PRO A 347 -13.76 32.84 -41.49
CA PRO A 347 -14.96 33.32 -42.16
C PRO A 347 -14.86 33.03 -43.66
N GLU A 348 -15.90 32.44 -44.23
CA GLU A 348 -16.10 32.40 -45.67
C GLU A 348 -15.98 33.81 -46.23
N ILE A 349 -14.95 34.04 -47.04
CA ILE A 349 -14.85 35.26 -47.85
C ILE A 349 -16.04 35.24 -48.80
N ALA A 350 -16.95 36.18 -48.58
CA ALA A 350 -18.12 36.41 -49.39
C ALA A 350 -17.75 36.49 -50.88
N LYS A 351 -18.34 35.60 -51.67
CA LYS A 351 -18.39 35.76 -53.13
C LYS A 351 -19.26 36.98 -53.43
N THR A 352 -18.64 38.13 -53.69
CA THR A 352 -19.30 39.25 -54.36
C THR A 352 -19.61 38.83 -55.80
N THR A 353 -20.87 38.51 -56.02
CA THR A 353 -21.49 38.52 -57.34
C THR A 353 -21.70 39.98 -57.72
N HIS A 354 -20.94 40.49 -58.69
CA HIS A 354 -21.33 41.66 -59.45
C HIS A 354 -22.02 41.20 -60.73
N SER A 355 -23.32 41.44 -60.81
CA SER A 355 -24.11 41.45 -62.03
C SER A 355 -24.60 42.87 -62.27
N ASN A 356 -24.37 43.32 -63.51
CA ASN A 356 -24.82 44.54 -64.20
C ASN A 356 -23.98 45.80 -64.02
#